data_AF-A0A3D5RSH4-F1
#
_entry.id   AF-A0A3D5RSH4-F1
#
_cell.length_a   1.000
_cell.length_b   1.000
_cell.length_c   1.000
_cell.angle_alpha   90.00
_cell.angle_beta   90.00
_cell.angle_gamma   90.00
#
_symmetry.space_group_name_H-M   'P 1'
#
loop_
_entity.id
_entity.type
_entity.pdbx_description
1 polymer ?
#
loop_
_entity_poly.entity_id
_entity_poly.type
_entity_poly.pdbx_seq_one_letter_code
_entity_poly.pdbx_strand_id
1 'polypeptide(L)'
;MFHLGLGGASKIFAGVPLSSERVAMKKRNICSVIALSLVLAAGAAGTSTLLVGADRVEAAQRNSVSPKVGRPLQAAQKLAGESKFKEAIAKAKEADEIEKKSQYETYMINEILGSLYLQTRQYSNAAGALEKSLGTEQLSSEDATARVKLLSQIYYQVKNYRKTVQYGLQYLDSSANDTDTMVIVGQSYYLQKQYKNAGNMMRKVVN
;
A
#
# COMPACT_ATOMS: atom_id res chain seq x y z
N MET A 1 6.56 -43.22 -43.60
CA MET A 1 6.86 -42.24 -44.67
C MET A 1 6.26 -40.90 -44.28
N PHE A 2 7.16 -39.93 -44.12
CA PHE A 2 7.05 -38.47 -44.14
C PHE A 2 5.87 -37.68 -43.57
N HIS A 3 6.28 -36.87 -42.59
CA HIS A 3 5.73 -35.69 -41.96
C HIS A 3 5.85 -34.45 -42.87
N LEU A 4 4.89 -33.52 -42.81
CA LEU A 4 4.96 -32.07 -43.12
C LEU A 4 3.59 -31.49 -42.69
N GLY A 5 3.43 -30.45 -41.87
CA GLY A 5 4.34 -29.42 -41.41
C GLY A 5 3.76 -28.05 -41.77
N LEU A 6 3.17 -27.34 -40.80
CA LEU A 6 2.91 -25.88 -40.68
C LEU A 6 1.82 -25.69 -39.60
N GLY A 7 1.97 -24.97 -38.50
CA GLY A 7 3.01 -24.02 -38.11
C GLY A 7 2.35 -22.80 -37.46
N GLY A 8 2.42 -22.72 -36.13
CA GLY A 8 2.59 -21.47 -35.38
C GLY A 8 1.38 -20.56 -35.11
N ALA A 9 0.82 -20.65 -33.90
CA ALA A 9 0.38 -19.48 -33.11
C ALA A 9 0.03 -19.92 -31.66
N SER A 10 1.02 -20.39 -30.90
CA SER A 10 0.83 -20.61 -29.46
C SER A 10 2.16 -20.48 -28.71
N LYS A 11 2.80 -19.31 -28.81
CA LYS A 11 3.93 -18.88 -27.97
C LYS A 11 4.07 -17.34 -28.03
N ILE A 12 3.34 -16.62 -27.18
CA ILE A 12 3.72 -15.25 -26.77
C ILE A 12 3.55 -15.17 -25.25
N PHE A 13 4.32 -15.95 -24.50
CA PHE A 13 4.59 -15.76 -23.07
C PHE A 13 5.74 -16.69 -22.67
N ALA A 14 6.92 -16.52 -23.28
CA ALA A 14 8.16 -17.12 -22.82
C ALA A 14 9.36 -16.40 -23.46
N GLY A 15 10.19 -15.78 -22.62
CA GLY A 15 11.59 -15.49 -22.95
C GLY A 15 11.92 -14.03 -23.26
N VAL A 16 12.16 -13.24 -22.22
CA VAL A 16 13.25 -12.25 -22.27
C VAL A 16 14.44 -12.91 -21.53
N PRO A 17 15.62 -13.02 -22.15
CA PRO A 17 16.78 -13.65 -21.52
C PRO A 17 17.38 -12.71 -20.46
N LEU A 18 17.41 -13.16 -19.21
CA LEU A 18 18.17 -12.53 -18.13
C LEU A 18 19.66 -12.75 -18.39
N SER A 19 20.30 -11.80 -19.05
CA SER A 19 21.76 -11.72 -19.16
C SER A 19 22.38 -11.47 -17.79
N SER A 20 23.39 -12.28 -17.50
CA SER A 20 24.18 -12.32 -16.29
C SER A 20 24.87 -10.99 -15.97
N GLU A 21 24.38 -10.28 -14.96
CA GLU A 21 25.19 -9.31 -14.22
C GLU A 21 25.27 -9.76 -12.76
N ARG A 22 26.42 -10.34 -12.41
CA ARG A 22 26.75 -10.70 -11.03
C ARG A 22 27.00 -9.41 -10.23
N VAL A 23 25.94 -8.77 -9.74
CA VAL A 23 26.07 -7.87 -8.60
C VAL A 23 26.02 -8.73 -7.34
N ALA A 24 27.17 -8.86 -6.70
CA ALA A 24 27.34 -9.53 -5.42
C ALA A 24 26.44 -8.88 -4.35
N MET A 25 25.24 -9.44 -4.17
CA MET A 25 24.30 -9.06 -3.13
C MET A 25 24.82 -9.58 -1.78
N LYS A 26 25.47 -8.69 -1.02
CA LYS A 26 25.62 -8.80 0.43
C LYS A 26 24.23 -9.06 1.01
N LYS A 27 24.01 -10.24 1.63
CA LYS A 27 22.76 -10.64 2.30
C LYS A 27 22.30 -9.52 3.25
N ARG A 28 21.43 -8.64 2.78
CA ARG A 28 20.64 -7.76 3.64
C ARG A 28 19.44 -8.57 4.07
N ASN A 29 19.40 -8.89 5.36
CA ASN A 29 18.27 -9.49 6.03
C ASN A 29 17.10 -8.51 5.97
N ILE A 30 16.28 -8.59 4.92
CA ILE A 30 15.03 -7.83 4.79
C ILE A 30 13.95 -8.60 5.57
N CYS A 31 14.04 -8.53 6.90
CA CYS A 31 12.97 -8.96 7.81
C CYS A 31 13.04 -8.29 9.20
N SER A 32 13.84 -7.23 9.38
CA SER A 32 13.96 -6.56 10.68
C SER A 32 13.90 -5.05 10.54
N VAL A 33 12.73 -4.50 10.19
CA VAL A 33 12.41 -3.11 10.55
C VAL A 33 10.93 -2.98 10.93
N ILE A 34 10.52 -3.75 11.94
CA ILE A 34 9.50 -3.28 12.89
C ILE A 34 10.08 -3.53 14.28
N ALA A 35 11.21 -2.88 14.55
CA ALA A 35 11.61 -2.64 15.93
C ALA A 35 10.74 -1.47 16.41
N LEU A 36 9.52 -1.80 16.86
CA LEU A 36 8.64 -0.87 17.53
C LEU A 36 9.27 -0.55 18.89
N SER A 37 10.12 0.48 18.93
CA SER A 37 10.72 0.99 20.17
C SER A 37 9.61 1.61 21.03
N LEU A 38 8.92 0.79 21.80
CA LEU A 38 8.11 1.27 22.93
C LEU A 38 9.05 1.79 24.00
N VAL A 39 9.31 3.11 23.99
CA VAL A 39 9.84 3.80 25.16
C VAL A 39 8.70 3.93 26.17
N LEU A 40 8.68 3.02 27.14
CA LEU A 40 7.91 3.18 28.37
C LEU A 40 8.66 4.18 29.26
N ALA A 41 8.30 5.46 29.19
CA ALA A 41 8.79 6.44 30.16
C ALA A 41 7.93 6.38 31.42
N ALA A 42 8.38 5.59 32.40
CA ALA A 42 7.83 5.58 33.76
C ALA A 42 8.75 6.37 34.71
N GLY A 43 8.23 7.49 35.22
CA GLY A 43 8.53 8.05 36.55
C GLY A 43 9.77 8.93 36.73
N ALA A 44 9.55 10.20 37.12
CA ALA A 44 9.96 10.73 38.44
C ALA A 44 9.54 12.20 38.61
N ALA A 45 9.09 12.54 39.81
CA ALA A 45 8.60 13.83 40.26
C ALA A 45 9.69 14.93 40.30
N GLY A 46 9.28 16.18 40.06
CA GLY A 46 10.13 17.37 40.25
C GLY A 46 9.42 18.65 39.83
N THR A 47 9.12 19.52 40.79
CA THR A 47 8.36 20.77 40.66
C THR A 47 9.04 21.84 39.81
N SER A 48 8.32 22.43 38.85
CA SER A 48 8.47 23.84 38.41
C SER A 48 7.33 24.22 37.46
N THR A 49 6.42 25.09 37.93
CA THR A 49 5.29 25.61 37.16
C THR A 49 5.73 26.83 36.38
N LEU A 50 6.01 26.73 35.07
CA LEU A 50 5.99 27.86 34.13
C LEU A 50 5.58 27.39 32.72
N LEU A 51 4.31 27.66 32.38
CA LEU A 51 3.75 27.95 31.06
C LEU A 51 4.32 27.13 29.88
N VAL A 52 4.06 25.83 29.86
CA VAL A 52 4.13 25.05 28.61
C VAL A 52 2.83 25.28 27.85
N GLY A 53 2.91 26.04 26.76
CA GLY A 53 1.78 26.29 25.86
C GLY A 53 1.09 24.98 25.46
N ALA A 54 -0.23 25.04 25.35
CA ALA A 54 -1.10 23.94 24.95
C ALA A 54 -0.64 23.24 23.65
N ASP A 55 0.15 23.92 22.82
CA ASP A 55 0.72 23.38 21.57
C ASP A 55 1.73 22.23 21.77
N ARG A 56 2.42 22.14 22.91
CA ARG A 56 3.42 21.07 23.13
C ARG A 56 2.80 19.73 23.53
N VAL A 57 1.57 19.72 24.04
CA VAL A 57 0.84 18.48 24.35
C VAL A 57 0.26 17.86 23.07
N GLU A 58 -0.17 18.68 22.11
CA GLU A 58 -0.67 18.20 20.81
C GLU A 58 0.44 17.63 19.91
N ALA A 59 1.64 18.19 19.94
CA ALA A 59 2.76 17.69 19.12
C ALA A 59 3.28 16.31 19.59
N ALA A 60 3.24 16.03 20.90
CA ALA A 60 3.69 14.75 21.46
C ALA A 60 2.69 13.59 21.27
N GLN A 61 1.43 13.90 20.94
CA GLN A 61 0.41 12.89 20.63
C GLN A 61 0.46 12.36 19.20
N ARG A 62 1.23 12.99 18.29
CA ARG A 62 1.20 12.60 16.87
C ARG A 62 1.73 11.19 16.59
N ASN A 63 2.54 10.61 17.47
CA ASN A 63 3.20 9.31 17.22
C ASN A 63 2.91 8.25 18.30
N SER A 64 1.90 8.45 19.15
CA SER A 64 1.56 7.49 20.21
C SER A 64 0.28 6.75 19.86
N VAL A 65 0.32 5.42 20.01
CA VAL A 65 -0.84 4.54 19.90
C VAL A 65 -1.43 4.36 21.29
N SER A 66 -2.70 4.70 21.47
CA SER A 66 -3.39 4.51 22.74
C SER A 66 -3.46 3.02 23.10
N PRO A 67 -3.49 2.66 24.39
CA PRO A 67 -3.67 1.26 24.80
C PRO A 67 -4.93 0.61 24.23
N LYS A 68 -5.98 1.41 23.99
CA LYS A 68 -7.25 0.92 23.42
C LYS A 68 -7.05 0.43 21.98
N VAL A 69 -6.27 1.14 21.17
CA VAL A 69 -5.95 0.74 19.79
C VAL A 69 -4.79 -0.27 19.76
N GLY A 70 -3.76 -0.07 20.59
CA GLY A 70 -2.56 -0.88 20.57
C GLY A 70 -2.77 -2.34 20.95
N ARG A 71 -3.61 -2.62 21.95
CA ARG A 71 -3.92 -4.00 22.38
C ARG A 71 -4.52 -4.87 21.27
N PRO A 72 -5.61 -4.47 20.58
CA PRO A 72 -6.14 -5.26 19.46
C PRO A 72 -5.15 -5.38 18.30
N LEU A 73 -4.35 -4.35 18.00
CA LEU A 73 -3.32 -4.44 16.96
C LEU A 73 -2.20 -5.43 17.30
N GLN A 74 -1.73 -5.46 18.55
CA GLN A 74 -0.75 -6.47 19.01
C GLN A 74 -1.33 -7.89 18.92
N ALA A 75 -2.60 -8.07 19.30
CA ALA A 75 -3.28 -9.35 19.15
C ALA A 75 -3.40 -9.76 17.68
N ALA A 76 -3.73 -8.82 16.78
CA ALA A 76 -3.78 -9.06 15.34
C ALA A 76 -2.43 -9.53 14.79
N GLN A 77 -1.33 -8.85 15.16
CA GLN A 77 0.02 -9.23 14.73
C GLN A 77 0.42 -10.62 15.23
N LYS A 78 0.12 -10.96 16.49
CA LYS A 78 0.37 -12.30 17.05
C LYS A 78 -0.38 -13.37 16.27
N LEU A 79 -1.67 -13.17 16.02
CA LEU A 79 -2.50 -14.09 15.24
C LEU A 79 -2.00 -14.23 13.80
N ALA A 80 -1.57 -13.14 13.17
CA ALA A 80 -0.97 -13.16 11.84
C ALA A 80 0.33 -13.99 11.81
N GLY A 81 1.18 -13.87 12.83
CA GLY A 81 2.38 -14.70 12.99
C GLY A 81 2.07 -16.19 13.15
N GLU A 82 0.90 -16.52 13.71
CA GLU A 82 0.36 -17.89 13.79
C GLU A 82 -0.39 -18.32 12.51
N SER A 83 -0.34 -17.52 11.44
CA SER A 83 -1.10 -17.72 10.19
C SER A 83 -2.63 -17.74 10.35
N LYS A 84 -3.14 -17.27 11.49
CA LYS A 84 -4.57 -17.12 11.80
C LYS A 84 -5.09 -15.80 11.23
N PHE A 85 -5.05 -15.67 9.90
CA PHE A 85 -5.30 -14.41 9.22
C PHE A 85 -6.73 -13.89 9.40
N LYS A 86 -7.73 -14.78 9.48
CA LYS A 86 -9.13 -14.37 9.68
C LYS A 86 -9.31 -13.72 11.04
N GLU A 87 -8.77 -14.34 12.08
CA GLU A 87 -8.80 -13.84 13.45
C GLU A 87 -7.95 -12.56 13.58
N ALA A 88 -6.80 -12.50 12.91
CA ALA A 88 -5.95 -11.32 12.86
C ALA A 88 -6.70 -10.11 12.27
N ILE A 89 -7.39 -10.32 11.14
CA ILE A 89 -8.22 -9.28 10.51
C ILE A 89 -9.33 -8.84 11.48
N ALA A 90 -10.02 -9.78 12.13
CA ALA A 90 -11.06 -9.44 13.10
C ALA A 90 -10.52 -8.55 14.23
N LYS A 91 -9.35 -8.88 14.80
CA LYS A 91 -8.70 -8.06 15.83
C LYS A 91 -8.27 -6.69 15.31
N ALA A 92 -7.73 -6.59 14.10
CA ALA A 92 -7.40 -5.29 13.52
C ALA A 92 -8.65 -4.44 13.26
N LYS A 93 -9.80 -5.05 12.93
CA LYS A 93 -11.09 -4.34 12.79
C LYS A 93 -11.65 -3.85 14.13
N GLU A 94 -11.49 -4.60 15.22
CA GLU A 94 -11.83 -4.11 16.56
C GLU A 94 -11.10 -2.80 16.88
N ALA A 95 -9.84 -2.66 16.42
CA ALA A 95 -9.11 -1.40 16.53
C ALA A 95 -9.69 -0.29 15.64
N ASP A 96 -10.11 -0.62 14.40
CA ASP A 96 -10.75 0.34 13.47
C ASP A 96 -12.11 0.82 13.95
N GLU A 97 -12.78 0.12 14.88
CA GLU A 97 -14.08 0.52 15.44
C GLU A 97 -13.96 1.52 16.60
N ILE A 98 -12.76 1.73 17.15
CA ILE A 98 -12.54 2.67 18.25
C ILE A 98 -12.81 4.11 17.78
N GLU A 99 -13.56 4.89 18.55
CA GLU A 99 -13.80 6.30 18.23
C GLU A 99 -12.62 7.20 18.62
N LYS A 100 -12.57 8.40 18.03
CA LYS A 100 -11.59 9.46 18.35
C LYS A 100 -10.13 9.02 18.19
N LYS A 101 -9.87 8.13 17.22
CA LYS A 101 -8.51 7.72 16.83
C LYS A 101 -7.74 8.90 16.26
N SER A 102 -6.43 8.93 16.53
CA SER A 102 -5.53 9.87 15.86
C SER A 102 -5.31 9.49 14.38
N GLN A 103 -4.76 10.41 13.59
CA GLN A 103 -4.33 10.12 12.22
C GLN A 103 -3.27 9.02 12.17
N TYR A 104 -2.34 9.01 13.14
CA TYR A 104 -1.31 7.98 13.26
C TYR A 104 -1.88 6.61 13.65
N GLU A 105 -2.87 6.55 14.55
CA GLU A 105 -3.57 5.30 14.86
C GLU A 105 -4.33 4.78 13.64
N THR A 106 -5.02 5.67 12.91
CA THR A 106 -5.72 5.33 11.67
C THR A 106 -4.75 4.78 10.63
N TYR A 107 -3.57 5.39 10.48
CA TYR A 107 -2.48 4.90 9.62
C TYR A 107 -2.08 3.47 10.00
N MET A 108 -1.70 3.26 11.26
CA MET A 108 -1.21 1.96 11.75
C MET A 108 -2.23 0.83 11.60
N ILE A 109 -3.50 1.10 11.92
CA ILE A 109 -4.59 0.14 11.75
C ILE A 109 -4.73 -0.27 10.29
N ASN A 110 -4.72 0.72 9.38
CA ASN A 110 -4.98 0.49 7.97
C ASN A 110 -3.78 -0.11 7.23
N GLU A 111 -2.55 0.11 7.68
CA GLU A 111 -1.38 -0.62 7.18
C GLU A 111 -1.47 -2.12 7.52
N ILE A 112 -1.85 -2.45 8.75
CA ILE A 112 -2.02 -3.84 9.19
C ILE A 112 -3.16 -4.50 8.41
N LEU A 113 -4.34 -3.85 8.34
CA LEU A 113 -5.47 -4.36 7.56
C LEU A 113 -5.13 -4.52 6.08
N GLY A 114 -4.49 -3.52 5.47
CA GLY A 114 -4.07 -3.56 4.07
C GLY A 114 -3.17 -4.75 3.78
N SER A 115 -2.14 -4.97 4.61
CA SER A 115 -1.24 -6.12 4.49
C SER A 115 -1.96 -7.46 4.63
N LEU A 116 -2.80 -7.62 5.66
CA LEU A 116 -3.56 -8.85 5.89
C LEU A 116 -4.55 -9.14 4.76
N TYR A 117 -5.22 -8.12 4.22
CA TYR A 117 -6.10 -8.27 3.08
C TYR A 117 -5.35 -8.65 1.81
N LEU A 118 -4.17 -8.07 1.55
CA LEU A 118 -3.32 -8.49 0.43
C LEU A 118 -2.89 -9.95 0.56
N GLN A 119 -2.42 -10.34 1.74
CA GLN A 119 -1.99 -11.72 2.03
C GLN A 119 -3.11 -12.74 1.84
N THR A 120 -4.34 -12.35 2.19
CA THR A 120 -5.54 -13.18 2.01
C THR A 120 -6.25 -12.95 0.66
N ARG A 121 -5.62 -12.21 -0.27
CA ARG A 121 -6.13 -11.91 -1.62
C ARG A 121 -7.49 -11.19 -1.65
N GLN A 122 -7.83 -10.47 -0.58
CA GLN A 122 -9.03 -9.63 -0.47
C GLN A 122 -8.76 -8.23 -1.03
N TYR A 123 -8.48 -8.15 -2.34
CA TYR A 123 -7.97 -6.94 -2.98
C TYR A 123 -8.86 -5.69 -2.83
N SER A 124 -10.19 -5.83 -2.85
CA SER A 124 -11.09 -4.68 -2.65
C SER A 124 -10.98 -4.10 -1.24
N ASN A 125 -10.87 -4.96 -0.23
CA ASN A 125 -10.69 -4.55 1.16
C ASN A 125 -9.28 -3.97 1.38
N ALA A 126 -8.26 -4.57 0.77
CA ALA A 126 -6.90 -4.06 0.77
C ALA A 126 -6.85 -2.64 0.22
N ALA A 127 -7.45 -2.40 -0.96
CA ALA A 127 -7.45 -1.08 -1.57
C ALA A 127 -8.09 -0.03 -0.65
N GLY A 128 -9.25 -0.34 -0.04
CA GLY A 128 -9.91 0.58 0.89
C GLY A 128 -9.08 0.90 2.14
N ALA A 129 -8.40 -0.09 2.72
CA ALA A 129 -7.51 0.15 3.86
C ALA A 129 -6.29 1.00 3.44
N LEU A 130 -5.64 0.63 2.34
CA LEU A 130 -4.45 1.32 1.85
C LEU A 130 -4.75 2.77 1.41
N GLU A 131 -5.95 3.06 0.90
CA GLU A 131 -6.45 4.43 0.64
C GLU A 131 -6.64 5.22 1.93
N LYS A 132 -7.27 4.64 2.95
CA LYS A 132 -7.44 5.30 4.26
C LYS A 132 -6.07 5.67 4.84
N SER A 133 -5.11 4.75 4.78
CA SER A 133 -3.73 5.00 5.21
C SER A 133 -3.01 6.07 4.39
N LEU A 134 -3.21 6.11 3.07
CA LEU A 134 -2.67 7.20 2.25
C LEU A 134 -3.24 8.57 2.68
N GLY A 135 -4.53 8.63 3.01
CA GLY A 135 -5.23 9.85 3.44
C GLY A 135 -4.84 10.38 4.82
N THR A 136 -4.06 9.65 5.62
CA THR A 136 -3.58 10.14 6.92
C THR A 136 -2.29 10.97 6.79
N GLU A 137 -1.70 11.04 5.59
CA GLU A 137 -0.49 11.79 5.27
C GLU A 137 0.70 11.44 6.19
N GLN A 138 0.77 10.19 6.66
CA GLN A 138 1.87 9.69 7.50
C GLN A 138 3.01 9.05 6.69
N LEU A 139 2.75 8.76 5.41
CA LEU A 139 3.74 8.21 4.49
C LEU A 139 4.75 9.30 4.08
N SER A 140 6.00 8.90 3.85
CA SER A 140 6.95 9.75 3.15
C SER A 140 6.44 10.06 1.73
N SER A 141 6.96 11.10 1.08
CA SER A 141 6.57 11.42 -0.31
C SER A 141 6.83 10.25 -1.26
N GLU A 142 7.94 9.54 -1.08
CA GLU A 142 8.30 8.36 -1.86
C GLU A 142 7.31 7.21 -1.63
N ASP A 143 7.02 6.89 -0.36
CA ASP A 143 6.09 5.82 -0.02
C ASP A 143 4.65 6.15 -0.45
N ALA A 144 4.24 7.42 -0.36
CA ALA A 144 2.95 7.88 -0.85
C ALA A 144 2.86 7.72 -2.37
N THR A 145 3.91 8.05 -3.11
CA THR A 145 3.96 7.86 -4.56
C THR A 145 3.88 6.38 -4.93
N ALA A 146 4.64 5.52 -4.24
CA ALA A 146 4.57 4.07 -4.39
C ALA A 146 3.17 3.52 -4.05
N ARG A 147 2.53 4.05 -2.99
CA ARG A 147 1.17 3.71 -2.58
C ARG A 147 0.13 4.07 -3.64
N VAL A 148 0.24 5.25 -4.26
CA VAL A 148 -0.64 5.69 -5.35
C VAL A 148 -0.52 4.74 -6.55
N LYS A 149 0.71 4.36 -6.95
CA LYS A 149 0.92 3.35 -8.01
C LYS A 149 0.25 2.02 -7.66
N LEU A 150 0.49 1.52 -6.45
CA LEU A 150 -0.09 0.27 -5.98
C LEU A 150 -1.63 0.31 -5.99
N LEU A 151 -2.24 1.41 -5.52
CA LEU A 151 -3.69 1.59 -5.54
C LEU A 151 -4.25 1.56 -6.97
N SER A 152 -3.59 2.19 -7.94
CA SER A 152 -3.96 2.11 -9.35
C SER A 152 -4.01 0.66 -9.84
N GLN A 153 -2.97 -0.12 -9.55
CA GLN A 153 -2.85 -1.53 -9.94
C GLN A 153 -3.91 -2.41 -9.26
N ILE A 154 -4.10 -2.28 -7.95
CA ILE A 154 -5.11 -3.05 -7.20
C ILE A 154 -6.51 -2.71 -7.73
N TYR A 155 -6.81 -1.43 -7.95
CA TYR A 155 -8.11 -1.04 -8.49
C TYR A 155 -8.36 -1.55 -9.89
N TYR A 156 -7.30 -1.66 -10.71
CA TYR A 156 -7.42 -2.28 -12.02
C TYR A 156 -7.77 -3.76 -11.89
N GLN A 157 -7.09 -4.47 -10.99
CA GLN A 157 -7.33 -5.88 -10.73
C GLN A 157 -8.76 -6.17 -10.26
N VAL A 158 -9.32 -5.31 -9.40
CA VAL A 158 -10.73 -5.44 -8.94
C VAL A 158 -11.72 -4.78 -9.88
N LYS A 159 -11.30 -4.40 -11.09
CA LYS A 159 -12.12 -3.82 -12.17
C LYS A 159 -12.79 -2.49 -11.79
N ASN A 160 -12.25 -1.78 -10.81
CA ASN A 160 -12.68 -0.42 -10.49
C ASN A 160 -11.93 0.58 -11.37
N TYR A 161 -12.29 0.60 -12.65
CA TYR A 161 -11.61 1.40 -13.67
C TYR A 161 -11.63 2.89 -13.39
N ARG A 162 -12.66 3.39 -12.70
CA ARG A 162 -12.73 4.79 -12.28
C ARG A 162 -11.60 5.14 -11.31
N LYS A 163 -11.39 4.32 -10.28
CA LYS A 163 -10.29 4.53 -9.33
C LYS A 163 -8.92 4.21 -9.93
N THR A 164 -8.83 3.24 -10.85
CA THR A 164 -7.59 3.02 -11.63
C THR A 164 -7.16 4.29 -12.35
N VAL A 165 -8.09 4.94 -13.07
CA VAL A 165 -7.80 6.21 -13.75
C VAL A 165 -7.39 7.29 -12.76
N GLN A 166 -8.11 7.44 -11.65
CA GLN A 166 -7.81 8.44 -10.62
C GLN A 166 -6.38 8.31 -10.09
N TYR A 167 -6.03 7.15 -9.53
CA TYR A 167 -4.70 6.95 -8.94
C TYR A 167 -3.61 6.81 -10.00
N GLY A 168 -3.93 6.23 -11.16
CA GLY A 168 -2.98 6.11 -12.26
C GLY A 168 -2.55 7.48 -12.80
N LEU A 169 -3.48 8.41 -12.99
CA LEU A 169 -3.14 9.78 -13.38
C LEU A 169 -2.34 10.50 -12.29
N GLN A 170 -2.76 10.39 -11.03
CA GLN A 170 -2.04 10.99 -9.91
C GLN A 170 -0.58 10.51 -9.84
N TYR A 171 -0.33 9.22 -10.08
CA TYR A 171 1.04 8.69 -10.15
C TYR A 171 1.82 9.29 -11.33
N LEU A 172 1.19 9.34 -12.51
CA LEU A 172 1.81 9.84 -13.74
C LEU A 172 2.16 11.34 -13.69
N ASP A 173 1.57 12.13 -12.79
CA ASP A 173 1.98 13.53 -12.57
C ASP A 173 3.46 13.65 -12.14
N SER A 174 3.95 12.66 -11.38
CA SER A 174 5.35 12.57 -10.92
C SER A 174 6.20 11.55 -11.69
N SER A 175 5.56 10.68 -12.49
CA SER A 175 6.18 9.56 -13.20
C SER A 175 5.68 9.49 -14.65
N ALA A 176 5.78 10.62 -15.35
CA ALA A 176 5.13 10.86 -16.63
C ALA A 176 5.54 9.93 -17.79
N ASN A 177 6.56 9.07 -17.60
CA ASN A 177 7.05 8.13 -18.61
C ASN A 177 6.81 6.65 -18.23
N ASP A 178 6.08 6.37 -17.14
CA ASP A 178 5.77 4.99 -16.74
C ASP A 178 4.71 4.39 -17.67
N THR A 179 5.17 3.68 -18.70
CA THR A 179 4.33 3.12 -19.76
C THR A 179 3.35 2.07 -19.21
N ASP A 180 3.74 1.29 -18.22
CA ASP A 180 2.86 0.30 -17.57
C ASP A 180 1.61 0.97 -16.97
N THR A 181 1.78 2.08 -16.23
CA THR A 181 0.65 2.83 -15.68
C THR A 181 -0.17 3.50 -16.77
N MET A 182 0.46 4.05 -17.82
CA MET A 182 -0.27 4.58 -18.96
C MET A 182 -1.15 3.53 -19.64
N VAL A 183 -0.63 2.30 -19.81
CA VAL A 183 -1.38 1.19 -20.42
C VAL A 183 -2.62 0.85 -19.60
N ILE A 184 -2.50 0.67 -18.28
CA ILE A 184 -3.68 0.34 -17.45
C ILE A 184 -4.68 1.51 -17.39
N VAL A 185 -4.21 2.76 -17.42
CA VAL A 185 -5.09 3.95 -17.48
C VAL A 185 -5.81 4.03 -18.83
N GLY A 186 -5.11 3.84 -19.94
CA GLY A 186 -5.72 3.85 -21.27
C GLY A 186 -6.72 2.70 -21.47
N GLN A 187 -6.39 1.49 -20.98
CA GLN A 187 -7.33 0.35 -20.95
C GLN A 187 -8.55 0.67 -20.08
N SER A 188 -8.35 1.26 -18.90
CA SER A 188 -9.44 1.65 -18.01
C SER A 188 -10.34 2.73 -18.61
N TYR A 189 -9.80 3.68 -19.36
CA TYR A 189 -10.59 4.64 -20.13
C TYR A 189 -11.44 3.95 -21.20
N TYR A 190 -10.86 3.00 -21.94
CA TYR A 190 -11.57 2.26 -22.97
C TYR A 190 -12.75 1.46 -22.37
N LEU A 191 -12.53 0.78 -21.25
CA LEU A 191 -13.56 0.01 -20.54
C LEU A 191 -14.67 0.90 -19.96
N GLN A 192 -14.34 2.17 -19.68
CA GLN A 192 -15.32 3.21 -19.32
C GLN A 192 -15.94 3.91 -20.52
N LYS A 193 -15.70 3.43 -21.76
CA LYS A 193 -16.17 4.01 -23.03
C LYS A 193 -15.65 5.44 -23.31
N GLN A 194 -14.58 5.84 -22.63
CA GLN A 194 -13.91 7.13 -22.85
C GLN A 194 -12.86 7.01 -23.97
N TYR A 195 -13.30 6.71 -25.18
CA TYR A 195 -12.41 6.33 -26.29
C TYR A 195 -11.39 7.41 -26.67
N LYS A 196 -11.79 8.70 -26.61
CA LYS A 196 -10.88 9.83 -26.86
C LYS A 196 -9.73 9.84 -25.85
N ASN A 197 -10.04 9.66 -24.56
CA ASN A 197 -9.04 9.63 -23.49
C ASN A 197 -8.16 8.39 -23.59
N ALA A 198 -8.74 7.23 -23.91
CA ALA A 198 -7.99 5.99 -24.15
C ALA A 198 -6.97 6.15 -25.29
N GLY A 199 -7.40 6.67 -26.44
CA GLY A 199 -6.52 6.91 -27.58
C GLY A 199 -5.42 7.93 -27.27
N ASN A 200 -5.75 9.02 -26.56
CA ASN A 200 -4.77 10.00 -26.14
C ASN A 200 -3.70 9.40 -25.22
N MET A 201 -4.11 8.57 -24.26
CA MET A 201 -3.18 7.91 -23.34
C MET A 201 -2.29 6.90 -24.07
N MET A 202 -2.87 6.05 -24.93
CA MET A 202 -2.12 5.01 -25.64
C MET A 202 -1.10 5.57 -26.65
N ARG A 203 -1.36 6.74 -27.25
CA ARG A 203 -0.35 7.39 -28.10
C ARG A 203 0.90 7.82 -27.33
N LYS A 204 0.78 8.16 -26.05
CA LYS A 204 1.93 8.49 -25.19
C LYS A 204 2.81 7.27 -24.89
N VAL A 205 2.31 6.05 -25.08
CA VAL A 205 3.07 4.81 -24.84
C VAL A 205 3.98 4.47 -26.03
N VAL A 206 3.60 4.89 -27.24
CA VAL A 206 4.27 4.50 -28.50
C VAL A 206 5.27 5.56 -28.98
N ASN A 207 5.08 6.80 -28.55
CA ASN A 207 5.94 7.94 -28.89
C ASN A 207 7.00 8.17 -27.80
#